data_AF-A0A354XUF5-F1
#
_entry.id   AF-A0A354XUF5-F1
#
_cell.length_a   1.000
_cell.length_b   1.000
_cell.length_c   1.000
_cell.angle_alpha   90.00
_cell.angle_beta   90.00
_cell.angle_gamma   90.00
#
_symmetry.space_group_name_H-M   'P 1'
#
loop_
_entity.id
_entity.type
_entity.pdbx_description
1 polymer ?
#
loop_
_entity_poly.entity_id
_entity_poly.type
_entity_poly.pdbx_seq_one_letter_code
_entity_poly.pdbx_strand_id
1 'polypeptide(L)'
;MFFLLRYVNRTDTGYIQSYLPYIDSFNTAFFLVATLLMAFKKLENWQFWIIGNIVSIPIYASQGLYFTSAQYAIFLVLAISGWKEWKRKINYK
;
A
#
# COMPACT_ATOMS: atom_id res chain seq x y z
N MET A 1 -16.87 -13.09 -6.29
CA MET A 1 -16.11 -12.37 -7.34
C MET A 1 -15.01 -13.24 -7.96
N PHE A 2 -14.04 -13.73 -7.20
CA PHE A 2 -12.90 -14.52 -7.73
C PHE A 2 -13.32 -15.77 -8.53
N PHE A 3 -14.24 -16.56 -7.99
CA PHE A 3 -14.76 -17.76 -8.68
C PHE A 3 -15.58 -17.42 -9.94
N LEU A 4 -16.26 -16.28 -9.98
CA LEU A 4 -17.02 -15.81 -11.15
C LEU A 4 -16.07 -15.37 -12.27
N LEU A 5 -15.04 -14.57 -11.95
CA LEU A 5 -14.02 -14.15 -12.91
C LEU A 5 -13.27 -15.36 -13.49
N ARG A 6 -12.95 -16.36 -12.65
CA ARG A 6 -12.31 -17.59 -13.10
C ARG A 6 -13.23 -18.45 -13.97
N TYR A 7 -14.53 -18.45 -13.72
CA TYR A 7 -15.50 -19.20 -14.54
C TYR A 7 -15.74 -18.54 -15.90
N VAL A 8 -15.81 -17.20 -15.95
CA VAL A 8 -16.02 -16.43 -17.18
C VAL A 8 -14.78 -16.47 -18.07
N ASN A 9 -13.59 -16.20 -17.53
CA ASN A 9 -12.34 -16.16 -18.32
C ASN A 9 -11.69 -17.53 -18.53
N ARG A 10 -12.41 -18.63 -18.26
CA ARG A 10 -11.85 -19.99 -18.33
C ARG A 10 -11.38 -20.41 -19.74
N THR A 11 -11.89 -19.77 -20.78
CA THR A 11 -11.56 -20.03 -22.19
C THR A 11 -10.57 -19.03 -22.78
N ASP A 12 -10.23 -17.96 -22.06
CA ASP A 12 -9.28 -16.94 -22.52
C ASP A 12 -7.84 -17.35 -22.22
N THR A 13 -7.17 -17.97 -23.19
CA THR A 13 -5.77 -18.41 -23.08
C THR A 13 -4.80 -17.29 -22.72
N GLY A 14 -5.08 -16.05 -23.14
CA GLY A 14 -4.31 -14.87 -22.76
C GLY A 14 -4.45 -14.50 -21.27
N TYR A 15 -5.61 -14.74 -20.65
CA TYR A 15 -5.82 -14.51 -19.21
C TYR A 15 -5.08 -15.56 -18.37
N ILE A 16 -5.07 -16.82 -18.83
CA ILE A 16 -4.45 -17.94 -18.12
C ILE A 16 -2.91 -17.86 -18.16
N GLN A 17 -2.34 -17.31 -19.23
CA GLN A 17 -0.89 -17.06 -19.41
C GLN A 17 -0.45 -15.67 -18.91
N SER A 18 -1.37 -14.88 -18.37
CA SER A 18 -1.11 -13.51 -17.99
C SER A 18 -0.23 -13.40 -16.74
N TYR A 19 0.65 -12.40 -16.72
CA TYR A 19 1.44 -12.05 -15.53
C TYR A 19 0.64 -11.24 -14.48
N LEU A 20 -0.56 -10.76 -14.84
CA LEU A 20 -1.40 -9.97 -13.93
C LEU A 20 -1.64 -10.63 -12.55
N PRO A 21 -1.90 -11.94 -12.43
CA PRO A 21 -2.13 -12.60 -11.14
C PRO A 21 -0.90 -12.54 -10.21
N TYR A 22 0.31 -12.51 -10.76
CA TYR A 22 1.55 -12.40 -9.95
C TYR A 22 1.69 -10.99 -9.37
N ILE A 23 1.40 -9.97 -10.16
CA ILE A 23 1.43 -8.56 -9.73
C ILE A 23 0.35 -8.33 -8.66
N ASP A 24 -0.85 -8.84 -8.88
CA ASP A 24 -1.95 -8.73 -7.91
C ASP A 24 -1.67 -9.47 -6.60
N SER A 25 -1.06 -10.66 -6.69
CA SER A 25 -0.66 -11.43 -5.51
C SER A 25 0.43 -10.73 -4.71
N PHE A 26 1.41 -10.12 -5.39
CA PHE A 26 2.44 -9.32 -4.75
C PHE A 26 1.83 -8.09 -4.04
N ASN A 27 0.95 -7.36 -4.72
CA ASN A 27 0.28 -6.21 -4.14
C ASN A 27 -0.54 -6.60 -2.89
N THR A 28 -1.27 -7.72 -2.98
CA THR A 28 -2.04 -8.26 -1.85
C THR A 28 -1.14 -8.64 -0.67
N ALA A 29 -0.02 -9.34 -0.95
CA ALA A 29 0.95 -9.72 0.07
C ALA A 29 1.59 -8.48 0.74
N PHE A 30 1.91 -7.44 -0.04
CA PHE A 30 2.46 -6.19 0.46
C PHE A 30 1.49 -5.48 1.43
N PHE A 31 0.22 -5.34 1.07
CA PHE A 31 -0.79 -4.75 1.94
C PHE A 31 -1.08 -5.61 3.18
N LEU A 32 -1.05 -6.93 3.04
CA LEU A 32 -1.20 -7.86 4.16
C LEU A 32 -0.04 -7.71 5.16
N VAL A 33 1.21 -7.63 4.68
CA VAL A 33 2.39 -7.38 5.52
C VAL A 33 2.32 -6.01 6.18
N ALA A 34 1.91 -4.96 5.47
CA ALA A 34 1.72 -3.62 6.05
C ALA A 34 0.68 -3.63 7.19
N THR A 35 -0.44 -4.33 6.99
CA THR A 35 -1.50 -4.44 8.00
C THR A 35 -1.07 -5.27 9.21
N LEU A 36 -0.31 -6.35 8.98
CA LEU A 36 0.29 -7.13 10.05
C LEU A 36 1.32 -6.32 10.85
N LEU A 37 2.19 -5.57 10.18
CA LEU A 37 3.15 -4.67 10.85
C LEU A 37 2.46 -3.61 11.70
N MET A 38 1.32 -3.09 11.23
CA MET A 38 0.47 -2.19 11.99
C MET A 38 -0.13 -2.89 13.23
N ALA A 39 -0.63 -4.12 13.09
CA ALA A 39 -1.17 -4.91 14.20
C ALA A 39 -0.10 -5.25 15.25
N PHE A 40 1.13 -5.54 14.81
CA PHE A 40 2.28 -5.81 15.68
C PHE A 40 2.93 -4.56 16.27
N LYS A 41 2.38 -3.36 16.01
CA LYS A 41 2.85 -2.11 16.63
C LYS A 41 4.35 -1.84 16.42
N LYS A 42 4.87 -2.29 15.26
CA LYS A 42 6.29 -2.19 14.90
C LYS A 42 6.64 -0.82 14.32
N LEU A 43 7.86 -0.34 14.59
CA LEU A 43 8.32 0.98 14.13
C LEU A 43 8.46 1.02 12.59
N GLU A 44 8.79 -0.10 12.00
CA GLU A 44 9.01 -0.31 10.57
C GLU A 44 7.74 -0.03 9.76
N ASN A 45 6.55 -0.20 10.35
CA ASN A 45 5.27 0.14 9.71
C ASN A 45 5.29 1.58 9.16
N TRP A 46 5.81 2.54 9.92
CA TRP A 46 5.83 3.94 9.48
C TRP A 46 6.70 4.20 8.26
N GLN A 47 7.79 3.43 8.10
CA GLN A 47 8.64 3.55 6.92
C GLN A 47 7.90 3.13 5.65
N PHE A 48 7.10 2.05 5.74
CA PHE A 48 6.23 1.62 4.62
C PHE A 48 5.19 2.69 4.25
N TRP A 49 4.53 3.29 5.24
CA TRP A 49 3.58 4.38 4.99
C TRP A 49 4.23 5.62 4.36
N ILE A 50 5.43 6.00 4.83
CA ILE A 50 6.17 7.14 4.28
C ILE A 50 6.53 6.89 2.80
N ILE A 51 7.10 5.72 2.49
CA ILE A 51 7.49 5.37 1.11
C ILE A 51 6.26 5.34 0.20
N GLY A 52 5.18 4.68 0.63
CA GLY A 52 3.94 4.58 -0.16
C GLY A 52 3.33 5.95 -0.45
N ASN A 53 3.26 6.84 0.55
CA ASN A 53 2.73 8.19 0.37
C ASN A 53 3.63 9.04 -0.56
N ILE A 54 4.96 8.96 -0.45
CA ILE A 54 5.90 9.70 -1.31
C ILE A 54 5.74 9.29 -2.79
N VAL A 55 5.59 7.99 -3.07
CA VAL A 55 5.40 7.49 -4.43
C VAL A 55 4.02 7.86 -4.96
N SER A 56 2.99 7.84 -4.10
CA SER A 56 1.60 8.11 -4.50
C SER A 56 1.36 9.56 -4.91
N ILE A 57 1.95 10.54 -4.23
CA ILE A 57 1.75 11.97 -4.50
C ILE A 57 2.01 12.37 -5.97
N PRO A 58 3.20 12.12 -6.56
CA PRO A 58 3.49 12.50 -7.95
C PRO A 58 2.65 11.70 -8.97
N ILE A 59 2.31 10.44 -8.66
CA ILE A 59 1.45 9.63 -9.53
C ILE A 59 0.06 10.25 -9.61
N TYR A 60 -0.59 10.51 -8.48
CA TYR A 60 -1.93 11.09 -8.48
C TYR A 60 -1.95 12.54 -8.97
N ALA A 61 -0.88 13.31 -8.72
CA ALA A 61 -0.74 14.65 -9.28
C ALA A 61 -0.65 14.64 -10.82
N SER A 62 0.09 13.69 -11.40
CA SER A 62 0.19 13.56 -12.87
C SER A 62 -1.09 13.06 -13.53
N GLN A 63 -1.95 12.36 -12.80
CA GLN A 63 -3.28 11.93 -13.25
C GLN A 63 -4.37 13.00 -13.11
N GLY A 64 -4.04 14.21 -12.64
CA GLY A 64 -5.01 15.28 -12.38
C GLY A 64 -5.88 15.06 -11.14
N LEU A 65 -5.57 14.04 -10.33
CA LEU A 65 -6.27 13.70 -9.09
C LEU A 65 -5.70 14.52 -7.92
N TYR A 66 -5.85 15.85 -8.00
CA TYR A 66 -5.26 16.78 -7.05
C TYR A 66 -5.75 16.56 -5.61
N PHE A 67 -7.05 16.32 -5.42
CA PHE A 67 -7.62 16.05 -4.10
C PHE A 67 -6.98 14.82 -3.44
N THR A 68 -6.88 13.72 -4.19
CA THR A 68 -6.24 12.49 -3.74
C THR A 68 -4.77 12.74 -3.42
N SER A 69 -4.03 13.43 -4.29
CA SER A 69 -2.62 13.77 -4.04
C SER A 69 -2.42 14.59 -2.76
N ALA A 70 -3.33 15.53 -2.47
CA ALA A 70 -3.29 16.34 -1.25
C ALA A 70 -3.59 15.50 -0.01
N GLN A 71 -4.56 14.57 -0.08
CA GLN A 71 -4.82 13.61 0.99
C GLN A 71 -3.57 12.77 1.30
N TYR A 72 -2.87 12.27 0.28
CA TYR A 72 -1.62 11.52 0.47
C TYR A 72 -0.50 12.38 1.09
N ALA A 73 -0.44 13.68 0.78
CA ALA A 73 0.48 14.61 1.44
C ALA A 73 0.17 14.78 2.93
N ILE A 74 -1.11 14.85 3.31
CA ILE A 74 -1.53 14.88 4.72
C ILE A 74 -1.12 13.58 5.43
N PHE A 75 -1.37 12.42 4.80
CA PHE A 75 -0.99 11.12 5.33
C PHE A 75 0.53 10.97 5.48
N LEU A 76 1.31 11.57 4.58
CA LEU A 76 2.77 11.61 4.71
C LEU A 76 3.21 12.33 6.00
N VAL A 77 2.62 13.50 6.29
CA VAL A 77 2.92 14.27 7.50
C VAL A 77 2.53 13.49 8.76
N LEU A 78 1.36 12.84 8.75
CA LEU A 78 0.91 11.98 9.85
C LEU A 78 1.85 10.79 10.05
N ALA A 79 2.31 10.15 8.97
CA ALA A 79 3.22 9.01 9.06
C ALA A 79 4.58 9.40 9.65
N ILE A 80 5.13 10.57 9.27
CA ILE A 80 6.36 11.11 9.86
C ILE A 80 6.17 11.42 11.35
N SER A 81 5.02 11.99 11.71
CA SER A 81 4.71 12.34 13.10
C SER A 81 4.56 11.10 13.97
N GLY A 82 3.84 10.09 13.48
CA GLY A 82 3.70 8.79 14.12
C GLY A 82 5.03 8.06 14.31
N TRP A 83 5.91 8.11 13.30
CA TRP A 83 7.26 7.54 13.41
C TRP A 83 8.08 8.19 14.53
N LYS A 84 8.09 9.53 14.59
CA LYS A 84 8.80 10.30 15.63
C LYS A 84 8.28 9.96 17.03
N GLU A 85 6.97 9.94 17.20
CA GLU A 85 6.34 9.64 18.49
C GLU A 85 6.66 8.23 18.98
N TRP A 86 6.59 7.24 18.09
CA TRP A 86 6.85 5.86 18.45
C TRP A 86 8.34 5.59 18.71
N LYS A 87 9.23 6.25 17.96
CA LYS A 87 10.68 6.20 18.21
C LYS A 87 11.02 6.78 19.59
N ARG A 88 10.36 7.88 19.97
CA ARG A 88 10.48 8.46 21.32
C ARG A 88 10.02 7.48 22.40
N LYS A 89 8.88 6.79 22.20
CA LYS A 89 8.36 5.79 23.15
C LYS A 89 9.27 4.57 23.32
N ILE A 90 9.96 4.14 22.26
CA ILE A 90 10.91 3.01 22.34
C ILE A 90 12.19 3.43 23.07
N ASN A 91 12.73 4.64 22.79
CA ASN A 91 13.95 5.13 23.44
C ASN A 91 13.77 5.50 24.93
N TYR A 92 12.53 5.69 25.40
CA TYR A 92 12.24 6.01 26.80
C TYR A 92 12.08 4.76 27.69
N LYS A 93 12.27 3.57 27.12
CA LYS A 93 12.15 2.28 27.81
C LYS A 93 13.52 1.61 27.88
#